data_AF-A0A950YV85-F1
#
_entry.id   AF-A0A950YV85-F1
#
_cell.length_a   1.000
_cell.length_b   1.000
_cell.length_c   1.000
_cell.angle_alpha   90.00
_cell.angle_beta   90.00
_cell.angle_gamma   90.00
#
_symmetry.space_group_name_H-M   'P 1'
#
loop_
_entity.id
_entity.type
_entity.pdbx_description
1 polymer ?
#
loop_
_entity_poly.entity_id
_entity_poly.type
_entity_poly.pdbx_seq_one_letter_code
_entity_poly.pdbx_strand_id
1 'polypeptide(L)'
;MNARFYDTSSFAFAAEFEQNWRRIHEEYLAVENELVDWVERDLYSEGWQVFGLYSFPYGYALTPNVDRCPFTANLIKNLIPQHGAAGFSRLLPGTRIQPHTGFQGQFLRCHLGLDIPEGDCKLEVGGEQRPWSNGTAMIFDDRLPHAAWNLTPRGRVVLLVDFVPGCDDD
;
A
#
# COMPACT_ATOMS: atom_id res chain seq x y z
N MET A 1 3.01 -9.01 22.46
CA MET A 1 2.08 -8.92 21.32
C MET A 1 2.66 -7.88 20.37
N ASN A 2 2.72 -8.17 19.06
CA ASN A 2 3.12 -7.16 18.08
C ASN A 2 2.09 -6.03 18.05
N ALA A 3 2.53 -4.81 17.75
CA ALA A 3 1.61 -3.69 17.55
C ALA A 3 0.80 -3.93 16.25
N ARG A 4 -0.49 -3.62 16.27
CA ARG A 4 -1.36 -3.74 15.07
C ARG A 4 -1.02 -2.66 14.05
N PHE A 5 -0.93 -1.44 14.56
CA PHE A 5 -0.53 -0.24 13.84
C PHE A 5 0.66 0.38 14.57
N TYR A 6 1.56 1.00 13.80
CA TYR A 6 2.75 1.64 14.31
C TYR A 6 2.65 3.15 14.16
N ASP A 7 3.36 3.88 15.03
CA ASP A 7 3.52 5.32 14.91
C ASP A 7 4.44 5.64 13.71
N THR A 8 3.91 6.36 12.73
CA THR A 8 4.63 6.69 11.50
C THR A 8 5.84 7.58 11.76
N SER A 9 5.88 8.34 12.86
CA SER A 9 7.07 9.13 13.22
C SER A 9 8.29 8.27 13.55
N SER A 10 8.10 6.97 13.76
CA SER A 10 9.21 6.01 13.96
C SER A 10 9.90 5.63 12.65
N PHE A 11 9.36 6.04 11.49
CA PHE A 11 9.84 5.66 10.17
C PHE A 11 10.02 6.91 9.30
N ALA A 12 11.26 7.34 9.09
CA ALA A 12 11.57 8.59 8.39
C ALA A 12 10.97 8.66 6.98
N PHE A 13 10.92 7.52 6.26
CA PHE A 13 10.35 7.45 4.92
C PHE A 13 8.85 7.84 4.87
N ALA A 14 8.11 7.67 5.97
CA ALA A 14 6.69 7.99 6.02
C ALA A 14 6.47 9.50 5.84
N ALA A 15 7.29 10.33 6.50
CA ALA A 15 7.23 11.77 6.36
C ALA A 15 7.56 12.23 4.93
N GLU A 16 8.51 11.58 4.27
CA GLU A 16 8.86 11.86 2.87
C GLU A 16 7.73 11.48 1.90
N PHE A 17 7.07 10.35 2.13
CA PHE A 17 5.88 9.94 1.38
C PHE A 17 4.73 10.94 1.54
N GLU A 18 4.45 11.36 2.78
CA GLU A 18 3.42 12.36 3.08
C GLU A 18 3.76 13.72 2.48
N GLN A 19 5.02 14.17 2.49
CA GLN A 19 5.42 15.43 1.85
C GLN A 19 5.28 15.39 0.33
N ASN A 20 5.51 14.24 -0.29
CA ASN A 20 5.53 14.08 -1.74
C ASN A 20 4.26 13.44 -2.32
N TRP A 21 3.21 13.25 -1.50
CA TRP A 21 2.02 12.47 -1.88
C TRP A 21 1.34 12.92 -3.18
N ARG A 22 1.35 14.23 -3.47
CA ARG A 22 0.75 14.78 -4.69
C ARG A 22 1.50 14.35 -5.95
N ARG A 23 2.82 14.29 -5.89
CA ARG A 23 3.67 13.85 -7.03
C ARG A 23 3.51 12.34 -7.26
N ILE A 24 3.41 11.58 -6.18
CA ILE A 24 3.10 10.14 -6.23
C ILE A 24 1.71 9.93 -6.85
N HIS A 25 0.73 10.73 -6.45
CA HIS A 25 -0.62 10.70 -6.99
C HIS A 25 -0.66 11.07 -8.48
N GLU A 26 0.10 12.08 -8.92
CA GLU A 26 0.22 12.44 -10.34
C GLU A 26 0.73 11.28 -11.20
N GLU A 27 1.74 10.53 -10.73
CA GLU A 27 2.22 9.33 -11.44
C GLU A 27 1.18 8.21 -11.44
N TYR A 28 0.43 8.03 -10.35
CA TYR A 28 -0.70 7.10 -10.33
C TYR A 28 -1.73 7.44 -11.41
N LEU A 29 -2.13 8.71 -11.53
CA LEU A 29 -3.11 9.15 -12.53
C LEU A 29 -2.62 8.85 -13.95
N ALA A 30 -1.31 8.94 -14.21
CA ALA A 30 -0.73 8.61 -15.50
C ALA A 30 -0.78 7.10 -15.86
N VAL A 31 -1.07 6.23 -14.90
CA VAL A 31 -1.15 4.76 -15.09
C VAL A 31 -2.48 4.17 -14.62
N GLU A 32 -3.47 4.97 -14.27
CA GLU A 32 -4.72 4.50 -13.62
C GLU A 32 -5.55 3.51 -14.45
N ASN A 33 -5.33 3.51 -15.77
CA ASN A 33 -5.98 2.63 -16.74
C ASN A 33 -5.16 1.36 -17.04
N GLU A 34 -3.99 1.20 -16.43
CA GLU A 34 -3.05 0.10 -16.64
C GLU A 34 -3.01 -0.87 -15.44
N LEU A 35 -3.81 -0.63 -14.40
CA LEU A 35 -3.92 -1.54 -13.26
C LEU A 35 -4.54 -2.88 -13.70
N VAL A 36 -4.00 -3.97 -13.15
CA VAL A 36 -4.47 -5.33 -13.40
C VAL A 36 -5.10 -5.93 -12.15
N ASP A 37 -6.04 -6.86 -12.33
CA ASP A 37 -6.67 -7.56 -11.20
C ASP A 37 -5.64 -8.33 -10.37
N TRP A 38 -5.77 -8.26 -9.04
CA TRP A 38 -4.92 -9.04 -8.14
C TRP A 38 -5.16 -10.54 -8.29
N VAL A 39 -4.12 -11.36 -8.16
CA VAL A 39 -4.21 -12.79 -8.49
C VAL A 39 -5.01 -13.61 -7.46
N GLU A 40 -5.04 -13.20 -6.19
CA GLU A 40 -5.70 -13.95 -5.09
C GLU A 40 -7.21 -13.67 -5.04
N ARG A 41 -7.93 -14.05 -6.09
CA ARG A 41 -9.37 -13.76 -6.26
C ARG A 41 -10.27 -14.34 -5.16
N ASP A 42 -9.83 -15.43 -4.52
CA ASP A 42 -10.54 -16.03 -3.37
C ASP A 42 -10.71 -15.04 -2.20
N LEU A 43 -9.85 -14.02 -2.13
CA LEU A 43 -9.92 -13.01 -1.07
C LEU A 43 -10.92 -11.90 -1.35
N TYR A 44 -11.31 -11.60 -2.60
CA TYR A 44 -12.02 -10.35 -2.89
C TYR A 44 -13.13 -10.43 -3.93
N SER A 45 -13.37 -11.60 -4.54
CA SER A 45 -14.27 -11.77 -5.70
C SER A 45 -13.89 -10.89 -6.90
N GLU A 46 -14.14 -9.58 -6.83
CA GLU A 46 -13.94 -8.61 -7.92
C GLU A 46 -13.50 -7.24 -7.38
N GLY A 47 -12.74 -6.49 -8.19
CA GLY A 47 -12.49 -5.06 -7.98
C GLY A 47 -11.28 -4.70 -7.10
N TRP A 48 -10.38 -5.62 -6.80
CA TRP A 48 -9.04 -5.30 -6.31
C TRP A 48 -8.03 -5.35 -7.45
N GLN A 49 -7.43 -4.19 -7.75
CA GLN A 49 -6.50 -4.02 -8.86
C GLN A 49 -5.19 -3.39 -8.40
N VAL A 50 -4.09 -3.74 -9.04
CA VAL A 50 -2.75 -3.29 -8.70
C VAL A 50 -1.97 -2.83 -9.92
N PHE A 51 -1.07 -1.87 -9.70
CA PHE A 51 0.03 -1.56 -10.62
C PHE A 51 1.33 -1.71 -9.83
N GLY A 52 2.00 -2.85 -10.02
CA GLY A 52 3.23 -3.18 -9.29
C GLY A 52 4.43 -2.42 -9.82
N LEU A 53 5.20 -1.80 -8.94
CA LEU A 53 6.51 -1.21 -9.24
C LEU A 53 7.65 -2.16 -8.86
N TYR A 54 7.50 -2.86 -7.73
CA TYR A 54 8.49 -3.79 -7.21
C TYR A 54 7.85 -5.10 -6.76
N SER A 55 8.53 -6.22 -6.98
CA SER A 55 8.03 -7.56 -6.64
C SER A 55 8.37 -7.97 -5.21
N PHE A 56 7.44 -8.66 -4.55
CA PHE A 56 7.72 -9.38 -3.29
C PHE A 56 8.63 -10.61 -3.53
N PRO A 57 9.48 -11.03 -2.58
CA PRO A 57 9.87 -10.32 -1.36
C PRO A 57 11.09 -9.40 -1.53
N TYR A 58 11.78 -9.45 -2.67
CA TYR A 58 13.13 -8.88 -2.80
C TYR A 58 13.19 -7.50 -3.45
N GLY A 59 12.06 -6.86 -3.72
CA GLY A 59 12.03 -5.51 -4.28
C GLY A 59 12.61 -5.42 -5.70
N TYR A 60 12.53 -6.50 -6.50
CA TYR A 60 13.00 -6.42 -7.89
C TYR A 60 12.10 -5.49 -8.70
N ALA A 61 12.74 -4.59 -9.46
CA ALA A 61 12.04 -3.65 -10.32
C ALA A 61 11.21 -4.39 -11.38
N LEU A 62 9.95 -4.00 -11.50
CA LEU A 62 9.04 -4.48 -12.53
C LEU A 62 9.11 -3.53 -13.73
N THR A 63 9.92 -3.85 -14.73
CA THR A 63 9.99 -3.09 -16.00
C THR A 63 8.86 -3.55 -16.93
N PRO A 64 8.12 -2.63 -17.60
CA PRO A 64 8.39 -1.18 -17.74
C PRO A 64 7.75 -0.29 -16.65
N ASN A 65 7.09 -0.86 -15.64
CA ASN A 65 6.27 -0.10 -14.69
C ASN A 65 7.07 0.94 -13.88
N VAL A 66 8.28 0.62 -13.45
CA VAL A 66 9.16 1.58 -12.75
C VAL A 66 9.54 2.78 -13.62
N ASP A 67 9.63 2.59 -14.95
CA ASP A 67 9.96 3.66 -15.90
C ASP A 67 8.76 4.59 -16.14
N ARG A 68 7.54 4.11 -15.88
CA ARG A 68 6.30 4.89 -15.95
C ARG A 68 6.06 5.75 -14.72
N CYS A 69 6.64 5.36 -13.58
CA CYS A 69 6.51 6.06 -12.30
C CYS A 69 7.90 6.33 -11.67
N PRO A 70 8.80 7.02 -12.40
CA PRO A 70 10.21 7.15 -12.01
C PRO A 70 10.40 7.91 -10.71
N PHE A 71 9.54 8.87 -10.37
CA PHE A 71 9.64 9.60 -9.11
C PHE A 71 9.32 8.69 -7.92
N THR A 72 8.16 8.01 -7.96
CA THR A 72 7.71 7.11 -6.91
C THR A 72 8.66 5.93 -6.75
N ALA A 73 9.11 5.33 -7.86
CA ALA A 73 10.06 4.23 -7.84
C ALA A 73 11.38 4.62 -7.18
N ASN A 74 11.98 5.76 -7.58
CA ASN A 74 13.21 6.24 -6.98
C ASN A 74 13.05 6.62 -5.50
N LEU A 75 11.91 7.20 -5.12
CA LEU A 75 11.63 7.54 -3.72
C LEU A 75 11.61 6.30 -2.84
N ILE A 76 10.90 5.25 -3.26
CA ILE A 76 10.85 3.96 -2.55
C ILE A 76 12.24 3.34 -2.45
N LYS A 77 12.94 3.22 -3.58
CA LYS A 77 14.27 2.60 -3.64
C LYS A 77 15.29 3.29 -2.74
N ASN A 78 15.28 4.62 -2.69
CA ASN A 78 16.25 5.39 -1.93
C ASN A 78 15.94 5.43 -0.43
N LEU A 79 14.66 5.50 -0.06
CA LEU A 79 14.26 5.61 1.35
C LEU A 79 14.07 4.27 2.03
N ILE A 80 13.84 3.20 1.26
CA ILE A 80 13.59 1.85 1.79
C ILE A 80 14.40 0.86 0.93
N PRO A 81 15.74 0.79 1.07
CA PRO A 81 16.56 -0.07 0.20
C PRO A 81 16.17 -1.56 0.23
N GLN A 82 15.62 -2.03 1.35
CA GLN A 82 15.15 -3.41 1.56
C GLN A 82 13.62 -3.53 1.49
N HIS A 83 12.98 -2.79 0.58
CA HIS A 83 11.55 -2.92 0.32
C HIS A 83 11.21 -4.27 -0.34
N GLY A 84 9.99 -4.74 -0.09
CA GLY A 84 9.40 -5.91 -0.72
C GLY A 84 8.52 -5.54 -1.92
N ALA A 85 7.28 -6.03 -1.94
CA ALA A 85 6.32 -5.56 -2.93
C ALA A 85 6.00 -4.09 -2.73
N ALA A 86 5.92 -3.35 -3.83
CA ALA A 86 5.45 -1.98 -3.80
C ALA A 86 4.72 -1.62 -5.08
N GLY A 87 3.70 -0.77 -4.97
CA GLY A 87 2.90 -0.32 -6.10
C GLY A 87 1.58 0.30 -5.69
N PHE A 88 0.80 0.71 -6.69
CA PHE A 88 -0.53 1.28 -6.47
C PHE A 88 -1.56 0.17 -6.29
N SER A 89 -2.42 0.30 -5.28
CA SER A 89 -3.48 -0.66 -4.97
C SER A 89 -4.83 0.05 -4.93
N ARG A 90 -5.70 -0.34 -5.86
CA ARG A 90 -7.06 0.20 -6.03
C ARG A 90 -8.10 -0.81 -5.56
N LEU A 91 -9.03 -0.36 -4.74
CA LEU A 91 -10.31 -1.02 -4.52
C LEU A 91 -11.42 -0.27 -5.26
N LEU A 92 -12.11 -0.96 -6.16
CA LEU A 92 -13.31 -0.44 -6.82
C LEU A 92 -14.48 -0.29 -5.82
N PRO A 93 -15.53 0.46 -6.21
CA PRO A 93 -16.76 0.56 -5.41
C PRO A 93 -17.34 -0.81 -5.05
N GLY A 94 -17.70 -0.98 -3.77
CA GLY A 94 -18.32 -2.21 -3.27
C GLY A 94 -17.36 -3.37 -2.99
N THR A 95 -16.05 -3.22 -3.22
CA THR A 95 -15.09 -4.30 -3.02
C THR A 95 -14.78 -4.53 -1.53
N ARG A 96 -14.72 -5.80 -1.13
CA ARG A 96 -14.27 -6.25 0.18
C ARG A 96 -13.24 -7.35 0.05
N ILE A 97 -12.06 -7.12 0.61
CA ILE A 97 -11.04 -8.14 0.84
C ILE A 97 -11.37 -8.84 2.16
N GLN A 98 -11.54 -10.16 2.12
CA GLN A 98 -11.81 -11.00 3.27
C GLN A 98 -10.62 -11.01 4.24
N PRO A 99 -10.85 -11.31 5.52
CA PRO A 99 -9.78 -11.48 6.50
C PRO A 99 -8.75 -12.51 6.03
N HIS A 100 -7.49 -12.10 6.00
CA HIS A 100 -6.35 -12.95 5.66
C HIS A 100 -5.12 -12.51 6.44
N THR A 101 -4.05 -13.30 6.37
CA THR A 101 -2.74 -12.94 6.90
C THR A 101 -1.77 -12.82 5.74
N GLY A 102 -0.89 -11.82 5.81
CA GLY A 102 0.20 -11.64 4.86
C GLY A 102 1.19 -12.79 4.92
N PHE A 103 2.21 -12.71 4.08
CA PHE A 103 3.25 -13.73 4.01
C PHE A 103 3.99 -13.84 5.35
N GLN A 104 4.30 -15.06 5.77
CA GLN A 104 5.08 -15.32 6.98
C GLN A 104 6.48 -14.74 6.80
N GLY A 105 6.84 -13.69 7.55
CA GLY A 105 8.12 -13.00 7.35
C GLY A 105 8.38 -11.85 8.31
N GLN A 106 9.33 -10.99 7.90
CA GLN A 106 9.80 -9.84 8.69
C GLN A 106 9.21 -8.50 8.21
N PHE A 107 8.34 -8.52 7.20
CA PHE A 107 7.80 -7.31 6.62
C PHE A 107 6.72 -6.68 7.51
N LEU A 108 6.74 -5.35 7.56
CA LEU A 108 5.58 -4.52 7.85
C LEU A 108 5.08 -3.92 6.53
N ARG A 109 3.85 -3.40 6.53
CA ARG A 109 3.24 -2.76 5.36
C ARG A 109 2.91 -1.31 5.65
N CYS A 110 3.32 -0.42 4.74
CA CYS A 110 2.91 0.97 4.70
C CYS A 110 1.88 1.19 3.59
N HIS A 111 0.78 1.88 3.92
CA HIS A 111 -0.14 2.47 2.96
C HIS A 111 -0.08 4.00 3.02
N LEU A 112 0.15 4.67 1.90
CA LEU A 112 -0.09 6.11 1.75
C LEU A 112 -1.41 6.32 0.99
N GLY A 113 -2.36 7.07 1.57
CA GLY A 113 -3.61 7.38 0.89
C GLY A 113 -3.41 8.36 -0.27
N LEU A 114 -3.89 8.01 -1.47
CA LEU A 114 -3.75 8.84 -2.68
C LEU A 114 -5.09 9.41 -3.16
N ASP A 115 -6.11 8.55 -3.25
CA ASP A 115 -7.49 8.95 -3.55
C ASP A 115 -8.42 8.13 -2.64
N ILE A 116 -8.78 8.74 -1.51
CA ILE A 116 -9.60 8.13 -0.47
C ILE A 116 -11.00 8.75 -0.50
N PRO A 117 -12.05 7.96 -0.76
CA PRO A 117 -13.41 8.44 -0.73
C PRO A 117 -13.93 8.64 0.70
N GLU A 118 -14.81 9.62 0.89
CA GLU A 118 -15.57 9.76 2.11
C GLU A 118 -16.59 8.63 2.25
N GLY A 119 -16.75 8.09 3.46
CA GLY A 119 -17.72 7.04 3.78
C GLY A 119 -17.07 5.77 4.34
N ASP A 120 -17.70 4.63 4.09
CA ASP A 120 -17.26 3.35 4.64
C ASP A 120 -16.13 2.72 3.81
N CYS A 121 -14.92 3.20 4.04
CA CYS A 121 -13.69 2.67 3.48
C CYS A 121 -12.61 2.57 4.56
N LYS A 122 -12.23 1.34 4.94
CA LYS A 122 -11.36 1.09 6.09
C LYS A 122 -10.45 -0.12 5.91
N LEU A 123 -9.39 -0.12 6.70
CA LEU A 123 -8.53 -1.26 6.99
C LEU A 123 -8.86 -1.76 8.39
N GLU A 124 -8.95 -3.07 8.57
CA GLU A 124 -8.99 -3.73 9.87
C GLU A 124 -7.73 -4.57 10.04
N VAL A 125 -7.02 -4.44 11.16
CA VAL A 125 -5.84 -5.23 11.50
C VAL A 125 -5.98 -5.72 12.93
N GLY A 126 -5.99 -7.04 13.14
CA GLY A 126 -6.11 -7.64 14.47
C GLY A 126 -7.31 -7.16 15.28
N GLY A 127 -8.43 -6.86 14.60
CA GLY A 127 -9.69 -6.36 15.16
C GLY A 127 -9.76 -4.84 15.37
N GLU A 128 -8.70 -4.08 15.04
CA GLU A 128 -8.71 -2.61 15.10
C GLU A 128 -8.94 -2.03 13.70
N GLN A 129 -9.94 -1.14 13.57
CA GLN A 129 -10.31 -0.53 12.29
C GLN A 129 -9.78 0.91 12.20
N ARG A 130 -9.18 1.27 11.06
CA ARG A 130 -8.76 2.64 10.74
C ARG A 130 -9.17 3.03 9.31
N PRO A 131 -9.74 4.23 9.11
CA PRO A 131 -9.92 4.79 7.76
C PRO A 131 -8.58 5.30 7.21
N TRP A 132 -8.46 5.36 5.90
CA TRP A 132 -7.36 6.10 5.25
C TRP A 132 -7.67 7.60 5.18
N SER A 133 -6.66 8.39 4.86
CA SER A 133 -6.80 9.81 4.54
C SER A 133 -5.81 10.18 3.43
N ASN A 134 -6.20 11.10 2.56
CA ASN A 134 -5.34 11.55 1.47
C ASN A 134 -4.07 12.20 2.02
N GLY A 135 -2.91 11.77 1.51
CA GLY A 135 -1.61 12.29 1.91
C GLY A 135 -1.14 11.85 3.29
N THR A 136 -1.78 10.86 3.92
CA THR A 136 -1.39 10.33 5.24
C THR A 136 -0.94 8.89 5.11
N ALA A 137 0.20 8.57 5.74
CA ALA A 137 0.74 7.23 5.82
C ALA A 137 0.10 6.43 6.97
N MET A 138 0.03 5.12 6.79
CA MET A 138 -0.45 4.18 7.79
C MET A 138 0.42 2.93 7.73
N ILE A 139 1.05 2.59 8.86
CA ILE A 139 1.94 1.43 8.96
C ILE A 139 1.30 0.39 9.88
N PHE A 140 1.26 -0.87 9.42
CA PHE A 140 0.64 -1.96 10.15
C PHE A 140 1.39 -3.29 9.97
N ASP A 141 1.14 -4.21 10.89
CA ASP A 141 1.63 -5.59 10.83
C ASP A 141 0.65 -6.44 10.02
N ASP A 142 0.96 -6.70 8.74
CA ASP A 142 0.12 -7.52 7.86
C ASP A 142 0.20 -9.02 8.20
N ARG A 143 1.09 -9.45 9.11
CA ARG A 143 1.15 -10.82 9.63
C ARG A 143 -0.02 -11.12 10.58
N LEU A 144 -0.67 -10.07 11.11
CA LEU A 144 -1.92 -10.21 11.85
C LEU A 144 -3.09 -10.36 10.88
N PRO A 145 -4.18 -11.05 11.28
CA PRO A 145 -5.39 -11.11 10.47
C PRO A 145 -5.87 -9.70 10.12
N HIS A 146 -6.05 -9.43 8.84
CA HIS A 146 -6.46 -8.14 8.35
C HIS A 146 -7.42 -8.23 7.18
N ALA A 147 -8.28 -7.23 7.05
CA ALA A 147 -9.29 -7.10 6.01
C ALA A 147 -9.36 -5.64 5.55
N ALA A 148 -9.80 -5.42 4.32
CA ALA A 148 -9.96 -4.07 3.79
C ALA A 148 -11.22 -3.98 2.95
N TRP A 149 -11.89 -2.84 2.96
CA TRP A 149 -13.06 -2.63 2.13
C TRP A 149 -13.18 -1.20 1.63
N ASN A 150 -13.91 -1.08 0.52
CA ASN A 150 -14.38 0.18 -0.02
C ASN A 150 -15.86 0.02 -0.37
N LEU A 151 -16.76 0.36 0.55
CA LEU A 151 -18.21 0.31 0.35
C LEU A 151 -18.77 1.68 -0.08
N THR A 152 -17.92 2.53 -0.64
CA THR A 152 -18.29 3.85 -1.17
C THR A 152 -18.57 3.77 -2.69
N PRO A 153 -19.18 4.79 -3.31
CA PRO A 153 -19.44 4.79 -4.75
C PRO A 153 -18.23 5.20 -5.62
N ARG A 154 -17.06 5.49 -5.02
CA ARG A 154 -15.84 5.85 -5.75
C ARG A 154 -14.72 4.86 -5.45
N GLY A 155 -13.72 4.75 -6.32
CA GLY A 155 -12.54 3.94 -6.05
C GLY A 155 -11.74 4.46 -4.86
N ARG A 156 -11.01 3.56 -4.19
CA ARG A 156 -10.01 3.90 -3.17
C ARG A 156 -8.63 3.52 -3.67
N VAL A 157 -7.67 4.44 -3.60
CA VAL A 157 -6.30 4.21 -4.06
C VAL A 157 -5.29 4.49 -2.95
N VAL A 158 -4.36 3.56 -2.75
CA VAL A 158 -3.19 3.73 -1.89
C VAL A 158 -1.92 3.39 -2.65
N LEU A 159 -0.80 4.01 -2.29
CA LEU A 159 0.51 3.41 -2.52
C LEU A 159 0.74 2.40 -1.39
N LEU A 160 1.04 1.15 -1.75
CA LEU A 160 1.39 0.06 -0.83
C LEU A 160 2.89 -0.18 -0.95
N VAL A 161 3.58 -0.30 0.20
CA VAL A 161 5.00 -0.68 0.26
C VAL A 161 5.23 -1.65 1.43
N ASP A 162 5.75 -2.84 1.13
CA ASP A 162 6.28 -3.76 2.12
C ASP A 162 7.73 -3.36 2.46
N PHE A 163 8.10 -3.44 3.74
CA PHE A 163 9.46 -3.12 4.18
C PHE A 163 9.86 -3.91 5.44
N VAL A 164 11.15 -4.15 5.63
CA VAL A 164 11.69 -4.74 6.87
C VAL A 164 12.01 -3.62 7.87
N PRO A 165 11.44 -3.62 9.09
CA PRO A 165 11.71 -2.57 10.07
C PRO A 165 13.16 -2.66 10.59
N GLY A 166 13.79 -1.50 10.82
CA GLY A 166 15.14 -1.41 11.43
C GLY A 166 16.31 -1.58 10.45
N CYS A 167 16.06 -1.54 9.13
CA CYS A 167 17.13 -1.53 8.12
C CYS A 167 17.62 -0.12 7.73
N ASP A 168 17.15 0.92 8.40
CA ASP A 168 17.53 2.31 8.14
C ASP A 168 18.74 2.76 9.01
N ASP A 169 19.33 1.85 9.79
CA ASP A 169 20.33 2.13 10.84
C ASP A 169 21.80 1.80 10.46
N ASP A 170 22.11 1.49 9.19
CA ASP A 170 23.51 1.24 8.73
C ASP A 170 24.07 2.37 7.83
#